data_AF-A0A1H3NPS2-F1
#
_entry.id   AF-A0A1H3NPS2-F1
#
_cell.length_a   1.000
_cell.length_b   1.000
_cell.length_c   1.000
_cell.angle_alpha   90.00
_cell.angle_beta   90.00
_cell.angle_gamma   90.00
#
_symmetry.space_group_name_H-M   'P 1'
#
loop_
_entity.id
_entity.type
_entity.pdbx_description
1 polymer ?
#
loop_
_entity_poly.entity_id
_entity_poly.type
_entity_poly.pdbx_seq_one_letter_code
_entity_poly.pdbx_strand_id
1 'polypeptide(L)'
;MEIVPQASQSNSEPDDHDKGSIPNEAKFFQNTKRTERALLQKIEGLNVSADAKAILANLLRLSSQVGRRLVRIGRKILDLIFLTLDQFPTLAFATAVALVVGALLSAVPLIGTLLGALLSPLAIALGIAYGAKKEMDFPDLQDRIRLFVAQFKAALA
;
A
#
# COMPACT_ATOMS: atom_id res chain seq x y z
N MET A 1 54.30 57.07 -12.28
CA MET A 1 53.53 56.94 -13.53
C MET A 1 54.03 55.66 -14.18
N GLU A 2 53.31 54.56 -14.33
CA GLU A 2 51.92 54.21 -14.09
C GLU A 2 51.90 52.66 -14.04
N ILE A 3 51.33 52.13 -12.97
CA ILE A 3 50.63 50.84 -12.82
C ILE A 3 50.36 50.01 -14.10
N VAL A 4 50.90 48.77 -14.13
CA VAL A 4 50.22 47.44 -14.28
C VAL A 4 48.74 47.50 -14.75
N PRO A 5 48.17 46.60 -15.62
CA PRO A 5 48.41 45.15 -15.66
C PRO A 5 48.35 44.41 -17.01
N GLN A 6 48.84 43.17 -16.96
CA GLN A 6 48.48 42.09 -17.88
C GLN A 6 46.97 41.94 -17.99
N ALA A 7 46.49 41.81 -19.24
CA ALA A 7 45.16 41.36 -19.53
C ALA A 7 44.97 39.94 -18.96
N SER A 8 44.40 39.88 -17.76
CA SER A 8 43.74 38.69 -17.25
C SER A 8 42.63 38.35 -18.25
N GLN A 9 42.90 37.41 -19.14
CA GLN A 9 41.85 36.64 -19.77
C GLN A 9 41.17 35.84 -18.65
N SER A 10 40.23 36.50 -17.97
CA SER A 10 39.17 35.85 -17.25
C SER A 10 38.41 35.07 -18.32
N ASN A 11 38.81 33.80 -18.46
CA ASN A 11 37.94 32.78 -19.01
C ASN A 11 36.68 32.83 -18.15
N SER A 12 35.70 33.59 -18.62
CA SER A 12 34.35 33.58 -18.11
C SER A 12 33.84 32.17 -18.36
N GLU A 13 34.04 31.33 -17.35
CA GLU A 13 33.26 30.12 -17.15
C GLU A 13 31.80 30.48 -17.45
N PRO A 14 31.09 29.74 -18.33
CA PRO A 14 29.70 30.02 -18.60
C PRO A 14 28.97 30.04 -17.27
N ASP A 15 28.42 31.21 -16.94
CA ASP A 15 27.51 31.41 -15.84
C ASP A 15 26.34 30.46 -16.12
N ASP A 16 26.41 29.28 -15.48
CA ASP A 16 25.58 28.13 -15.76
C ASP A 16 24.20 28.49 -15.22
N HIS A 17 23.50 29.24 -16.07
CA HIS A 17 22.20 29.81 -15.91
C HIS A 17 21.35 28.91 -15.04
N ASP A 18 21.02 29.44 -13.86
CA ASP A 18 19.77 29.21 -13.15
C ASP A 18 19.02 27.97 -13.66
N LYS A 19 19.55 26.78 -13.32
CA LYS A 19 18.80 25.54 -13.47
C LYS A 19 17.76 25.59 -12.38
N GLY A 20 16.65 26.24 -12.75
CA GLY A 20 15.53 26.66 -11.93
C GLY A 20 15.54 25.97 -10.60
N SER A 21 15.90 26.73 -9.57
CA SER A 21 15.91 26.36 -8.16
C SER A 21 14.90 25.26 -7.89
N ILE A 22 15.32 23.99 -7.93
CA ILE A 22 14.45 22.86 -7.66
C ILE A 22 13.89 23.15 -6.27
N PRO A 23 12.58 23.45 -6.14
CA PRO A 23 12.08 23.98 -4.90
C PRO A 23 12.28 22.92 -3.83
N ASN A 24 12.59 23.37 -2.61
CA ASN A 24 13.08 22.49 -1.54
C ASN A 24 12.15 21.27 -1.29
N GLU A 25 10.86 21.37 -1.63
CA GLU A 25 9.93 20.24 -1.66
C GLU A 25 10.41 19.04 -2.51
N ALA A 26 10.93 19.24 -3.72
CA ALA A 26 11.31 18.14 -4.60
C ALA A 26 12.58 17.41 -4.11
N LYS A 27 13.47 18.12 -3.41
CA LYS A 27 14.63 17.51 -2.72
C LYS A 27 14.21 16.67 -1.51
N PHE A 28 13.11 17.04 -0.85
CA PHE A 28 12.56 16.28 0.28
C PHE A 28 12.08 14.89 -0.14
N PHE A 29 11.33 14.81 -1.25
CA PHE A 29 10.79 13.53 -1.75
C PHE A 29 11.87 12.60 -2.31
N GLN A 30 12.94 13.11 -2.93
CA GLN A 30 14.06 12.27 -3.40
C GLN A 30 14.77 11.55 -2.25
N ASN A 31 14.83 12.18 -1.07
CA ASN A 31 15.47 11.60 0.12
C ASN A 31 14.65 10.52 0.84
N THR A 32 13.42 10.23 0.37
CA THR A 32 12.57 9.17 0.94
C THR A 32 12.97 7.77 0.47
N LYS A 33 13.88 7.66 -0.52
CA LYS A 33 14.37 6.38 -1.06
C LYS A 33 15.56 5.77 -0.30
N ARG A 34 15.93 6.33 0.86
CA ARG A 34 17.11 5.85 1.63
C ARG A 34 16.93 4.41 2.09
N THR A 35 18.01 3.63 2.01
CA THR A 35 18.06 2.26 2.52
C THR A 35 18.01 2.24 4.05
N GLU A 36 17.56 1.11 4.63
CA GLU A 36 17.54 0.90 6.09
C GLU A 36 18.90 1.23 6.73
N ARG A 37 20.01 0.85 6.07
CA ARG A 37 21.37 1.16 6.51
C ARG A 37 21.68 2.66 6.54
N ALA A 38 21.30 3.39 5.50
CA ALA A 38 21.52 4.84 5.43
C ALA A 38 20.70 5.59 6.50
N LEU A 39 19.51 5.09 6.83
CA LEU A 39 18.68 5.64 7.90
C LEU A 39 19.25 5.32 9.29
N LEU A 40 19.77 4.12 9.52
CA LEU A 40 20.46 3.75 10.76
C LEU A 40 21.69 4.63 10.99
N GLN A 41 22.53 4.82 9.98
CA GLN A 41 23.70 5.70 10.07
C GLN A 41 23.30 7.15 10.41
N LYS A 42 22.16 7.62 9.88
CA LYS A 42 21.63 8.95 10.21
C LYS A 42 21.11 9.03 11.63
N ILE A 43 20.51 7.97 12.18
CA ILE A 43 20.08 7.88 13.59
C ILE A 43 21.30 7.89 14.51
N GLU A 44 22.36 7.16 14.17
CA GLU A 44 23.61 7.13 14.92
C GLU A 44 24.28 8.51 15.02
N GLY A 45 24.23 9.28 13.93
CA GLY A 45 24.76 10.65 13.88
C GLY A 45 23.92 11.74 14.58
N LEU A 46 22.76 11.41 15.15
CA LEU A 46 21.94 12.40 15.88
C LEU A 46 22.61 12.80 17.21
N ASN A 47 22.52 14.08 17.56
CA ASN A 47 22.94 14.58 18.87
C ASN A 47 21.80 14.41 19.91
N VAL A 48 21.41 13.17 20.18
CA VAL A 48 20.37 12.79 21.15
C VAL A 48 20.87 11.65 22.03
N SER A 49 20.16 11.37 23.12
CA SER A 49 20.51 10.29 24.06
C SER A 49 20.57 8.92 23.36
N ALA A 50 21.41 8.01 23.90
CA ALA A 50 21.53 6.65 23.39
C ALA A 50 20.19 5.90 23.36
N ASP A 51 19.33 6.15 24.35
CA ASP A 51 18.00 5.56 24.44
C ASP A 51 17.08 6.06 23.31
N ALA A 52 17.08 7.35 23.02
CA ALA A 52 16.34 7.90 21.89
C ALA A 52 16.81 7.31 20.55
N LYS A 53 18.13 7.11 20.37
CA LYS A 53 18.67 6.41 19.20
C LYS A 53 18.18 4.96 19.12
N ALA A 54 18.15 4.25 20.25
CA ALA A 54 17.69 2.87 20.32
C ALA A 54 16.22 2.74 19.94
N ILE A 55 15.35 3.64 20.42
CA ILE A 55 13.92 3.67 20.04
C ILE A 55 13.76 3.91 18.55
N LEU A 56 14.45 4.90 17.98
CA LEU A 56 14.40 5.20 16.55
C LEU A 56 14.90 4.03 15.69
N ALA A 57 15.99 3.38 16.10
CA ALA A 57 16.53 2.21 15.42
C ALA A 57 15.56 1.01 15.49
N ASN A 58 14.92 0.79 16.65
CA ASN A 58 13.91 -0.26 16.80
C ASN A 58 12.66 0.01 15.95
N LEU A 59 12.19 1.26 15.91
CA LEU A 59 11.07 1.65 15.07
C LEU A 59 11.37 1.45 13.57
N LEU A 60 12.58 1.83 13.14
CA LEU A 60 13.04 1.62 11.77
C LEU A 60 13.10 0.13 11.39
N ARG A 61 13.63 -0.72 12.29
CA ARG A 61 13.69 -2.17 12.08
C ARG A 61 12.29 -2.79 12.00
N LEU A 62 11.41 -2.41 12.93
CA LEU A 62 10.02 -2.89 12.97
C LEU A 62 9.26 -2.51 11.70
N SER A 63 9.29 -1.23 11.31
CA SER A 63 8.65 -0.74 10.09
C SER A 63 9.21 -1.41 8.83
N SER A 64 10.53 -1.60 8.75
CA SER A 64 11.17 -2.32 7.65
C SER A 64 10.75 -3.79 7.58
N GLN A 65 10.59 -4.46 8.72
CA GLN A 65 10.12 -5.85 8.80
C GLN A 65 8.67 -5.99 8.34
N VAL A 66 7.79 -5.09 8.79
CA VAL A 66 6.38 -5.06 8.37
C VAL A 66 6.29 -4.77 6.87
N GLY A 67 7.01 -3.76 6.37
CA GLY A 67 7.06 -3.40 4.95
C GLY A 67 7.49 -4.59 4.08
N ARG A 68 8.55 -5.32 4.46
CA ARG A 68 8.98 -6.53 3.74
C ARG A 68 7.89 -7.61 3.67
N ARG A 69 7.15 -7.82 4.76
CA ARG A 69 6.03 -8.77 4.80
C ARG A 69 4.89 -8.32 3.89
N LEU A 70 4.51 -7.03 3.95
CA LEU A 70 3.45 -6.45 3.11
C LEU A 70 3.76 -6.58 1.62
N VAL A 71 4.97 -6.22 1.18
CA VAL A 71 5.37 -6.34 -0.23
C VAL A 71 5.35 -7.80 -0.68
N ARG A 72 5.75 -8.75 0.19
CA ARG A 72 5.66 -10.19 -0.11
C ARG A 72 4.21 -10.64 -0.28
N ILE A 73 3.29 -10.16 0.55
CA ILE A 73 1.86 -10.46 0.44
C ILE A 73 1.31 -9.87 -0.86
N GLY A 74 1.60 -8.60 -1.17
CA GLY A 74 1.17 -7.95 -2.40
C GLY A 74 1.61 -8.70 -3.66
N ARG A 75 2.85 -9.23 -3.68
CA ARG A 75 3.33 -10.08 -4.79
C ARG A 75 2.51 -11.36 -4.95
N LYS A 76 2.22 -12.07 -3.86
CA LYS A 76 1.37 -13.28 -3.89
C LYS A 76 -0.04 -12.98 -4.40
N ILE A 77 -0.58 -11.82 -4.06
CA ILE A 77 -1.90 -11.38 -4.56
C ILE A 77 -1.83 -11.16 -6.07
N LEU A 78 -0.82 -10.45 -6.57
CA LEU A 78 -0.63 -10.27 -8.02
C LEU A 78 -0.48 -11.60 -8.75
N ASP A 79 0.31 -12.55 -8.21
CA ASP A 79 0.45 -13.88 -8.80
C ASP A 79 -0.91 -14.60 -8.90
N LEU A 80 -1.73 -14.52 -7.86
CA LEU A 80 -3.07 -15.10 -7.85
C LEU A 80 -4.02 -14.40 -8.81
N ILE A 81 -3.90 -13.07 -8.98
CA ILE A 81 -4.66 -12.30 -9.98
C ILE A 81 -4.28 -12.74 -11.39
N PHE A 82 -2.98 -12.85 -11.71
CA PHE A 82 -2.53 -13.31 -13.03
C PHE A 82 -3.01 -14.73 -13.32
N LEU A 83 -2.91 -15.63 -12.35
CA LEU A 83 -3.45 -16.98 -12.46
C LEU A 83 -4.96 -16.99 -12.71
N THR A 84 -5.72 -16.09 -12.08
CA THR A 84 -7.17 -15.99 -12.26
C THR A 84 -7.55 -15.32 -13.58
N LEU A 85 -6.76 -14.34 -14.05
CA LEU A 85 -6.99 -13.67 -15.35
C LEU A 85 -6.88 -14.65 -16.51
N ASP A 86 -5.93 -15.58 -16.46
CA ASP A 86 -5.72 -16.58 -17.50
C ASP A 86 -6.89 -17.58 -17.63
N GLN A 87 -7.62 -17.86 -16.54
CA GLN A 87 -8.73 -18.81 -16.55
C GLN A 87 -10.11 -18.16 -16.61
N PHE A 88 -10.31 -17.02 -15.93
CA PHE A 88 -11.62 -16.39 -15.77
C PHE A 88 -11.47 -14.86 -15.60
N PRO A 89 -11.37 -14.10 -16.71
CA PRO A 89 -11.02 -12.67 -16.68
C PRO A 89 -11.99 -11.80 -15.86
N THR A 90 -13.28 -12.15 -15.82
CA THR A 90 -14.31 -11.46 -15.01
C THR A 90 -14.22 -11.79 -13.52
N LEU A 91 -13.80 -13.00 -13.15
CA LEU A 91 -13.60 -13.42 -11.77
C LEU A 91 -12.30 -12.85 -11.19
N ALA A 92 -11.29 -12.63 -12.04
CA ALA A 92 -9.99 -12.13 -11.62
C ALA A 92 -10.04 -10.74 -10.97
N PHE A 93 -10.92 -9.85 -11.44
CA PHE A 93 -11.13 -8.54 -10.81
C PHE A 93 -11.76 -8.69 -9.42
N ALA A 94 -12.77 -9.54 -9.26
CA ALA A 94 -13.40 -9.80 -7.97
C ALA A 94 -12.42 -10.46 -6.98
N THR A 95 -11.61 -11.41 -7.45
CA THR A 95 -10.57 -12.07 -6.66
C THR A 95 -9.45 -11.08 -6.29
N ALA A 96 -9.04 -10.19 -7.20
CA ALA A 96 -8.07 -9.13 -6.93
C ALA A 96 -8.53 -8.21 -5.80
N VAL A 97 -9.76 -7.70 -5.91
CA VAL A 97 -10.35 -6.81 -4.92
C VAL A 97 -10.49 -7.53 -3.58
N ALA A 98 -11.03 -8.75 -3.56
CA ALA A 98 -11.22 -9.52 -2.33
C ALA A 98 -9.88 -9.83 -1.62
N LEU A 99 -8.83 -10.15 -2.36
CA LEU A 99 -7.50 -10.41 -1.79
C LEU A 99 -6.84 -9.16 -1.25
N VAL A 100 -6.89 -8.05 -1.99
CA VAL A 100 -6.33 -6.77 -1.56
C VAL A 100 -7.03 -6.34 -0.27
N VAL A 101 -8.36 -6.35 -0.26
CA VAL A 101 -9.21 -6.04 0.89
C VAL A 101 -8.89 -6.97 2.07
N GLY A 102 -8.86 -8.28 1.86
CA GLY A 102 -8.58 -9.27 2.90
C GLY A 102 -7.18 -9.17 3.50
N ALA A 103 -6.15 -8.94 2.66
CA ALA A 103 -4.77 -8.76 3.13
C ALA A 103 -4.58 -7.45 3.89
N LEU A 104 -5.26 -6.39 3.45
CA LEU A 104 -5.29 -5.11 4.15
C LEU A 104 -5.96 -5.24 5.53
N LEU A 105 -7.07 -5.98 5.61
CA LEU A 105 -7.77 -6.29 6.86
C LEU A 105 -6.91 -7.16 7.80
N SER A 106 -6.13 -8.11 7.27
CA SER A 106 -5.31 -9.02 8.09
C SER A 106 -3.99 -8.42 8.57
N ALA A 107 -3.53 -7.31 7.98
CA ALA A 107 -2.18 -6.82 8.18
C ALA A 107 -1.97 -6.04 9.49
N VAL A 108 -3.01 -5.46 10.12
CA VAL A 108 -2.82 -4.66 11.34
C VAL A 108 -4.06 -4.71 12.27
N PRO A 109 -3.91 -5.08 13.55
CA PRO A 109 -5.02 -5.13 14.52
C PRO A 109 -5.67 -3.76 14.85
N LEU A 110 -5.04 -2.63 14.49
CA LEU A 110 -5.57 -1.27 14.70
C LEU A 110 -6.18 -0.61 13.46
N ILE A 111 -5.79 -1.01 12.25
CA ILE A 111 -6.34 -0.42 11.00
C ILE A 111 -7.63 -1.15 10.60
N GLY A 112 -7.88 -2.36 11.10
CA GLY A 112 -9.09 -3.14 10.81
C GLY A 112 -10.41 -2.41 11.08
N THR A 113 -10.47 -1.49 12.05
CA THR A 113 -11.67 -0.66 12.30
C THR A 113 -11.86 0.44 11.27
N LEU A 114 -10.79 1.18 10.93
CA LEU A 114 -10.85 2.28 9.95
C LEU A 114 -11.06 1.76 8.53
N LEU A 115 -10.37 0.67 8.19
CA LEU A 115 -10.56 -0.02 6.92
C LEU A 115 -11.87 -0.77 6.88
N GLY A 116 -12.30 -1.37 8.00
CA GLY A 116 -13.64 -1.96 8.13
C GLY A 116 -14.73 -0.95 7.80
N ALA A 117 -14.63 0.28 8.30
CA ALA A 117 -15.61 1.34 7.99
C ALA A 117 -15.70 1.70 6.49
N LEU A 118 -14.59 1.59 5.74
CA LEU A 118 -14.55 1.88 4.31
C LEU A 118 -14.88 0.65 3.44
N LEU A 119 -14.41 -0.52 3.84
CA LEU A 119 -14.51 -1.77 3.08
C LEU A 119 -15.80 -2.53 3.34
N SER A 120 -16.42 -2.38 4.51
CA SER A 120 -17.73 -2.98 4.82
C SER A 120 -18.84 -2.53 3.86
N PRO A 121 -19.05 -1.22 3.59
CA PRO A 121 -20.07 -0.81 2.63
C PRO A 121 -19.78 -1.32 1.21
N LEU A 122 -18.50 -1.42 0.83
CA LEU A 122 -18.12 -2.01 -0.46
C LEU A 122 -18.43 -3.52 -0.50
N ALA A 123 -18.12 -4.26 0.57
CA ALA A 123 -18.42 -5.68 0.68
C ALA A 123 -19.93 -5.95 0.70
N ILE A 124 -20.72 -5.11 1.38
CA ILE A 124 -22.18 -5.17 1.37
C ILE A 124 -22.71 -4.91 -0.04
N ALA A 125 -22.24 -3.84 -0.71
CA ALA A 125 -22.66 -3.52 -2.07
C ALA A 125 -22.35 -4.66 -3.05
N LEU A 126 -21.14 -5.24 -2.95
CA LEU A 126 -20.74 -6.40 -3.76
C LEU A 126 -21.55 -7.65 -3.43
N GLY A 127 -21.82 -7.91 -2.15
CA GLY A 127 -22.66 -9.03 -1.71
C GLY A 127 -24.10 -8.92 -2.19
N ILE A 128 -24.67 -7.71 -2.16
CA ILE A 128 -26.01 -7.42 -2.70
C ILE A 128 -26.02 -7.60 -4.22
N ALA A 129 -25.04 -7.05 -4.94
CA ALA A 129 -24.98 -7.19 -6.40
C ALA A 129 -24.83 -8.64 -6.85
N TYR A 130 -23.98 -9.41 -6.16
CA TYR A 130 -23.80 -10.83 -6.44
C TYR A 130 -25.02 -11.67 -6.04
N GLY A 131 -25.64 -11.38 -4.89
CA GLY A 131 -26.87 -12.03 -4.44
C GLY A 131 -28.03 -11.78 -5.39
N ALA A 132 -28.22 -10.53 -5.84
CA ALA A 132 -29.24 -10.16 -6.81
C ALA A 132 -29.07 -10.88 -8.15
N LYS A 133 -27.82 -11.00 -8.64
CA LYS A 133 -27.53 -11.78 -9.86
C LYS A 133 -27.94 -13.26 -9.69
N LYS A 134 -27.62 -13.85 -8.53
CA LYS A 134 -27.90 -15.26 -8.26
C LYS A 134 -29.41 -15.53 -8.11
N GLU A 135 -30.17 -14.56 -7.60
CA GLU A 135 -31.64 -14.63 -7.56
C GLU A 135 -32.24 -14.63 -8.97
N MET A 136 -31.67 -13.85 -9.90
CA MET A 136 -32.09 -13.82 -11.31
C MET A 136 -31.79 -15.14 -12.04
N ASP A 137 -30.66 -15.78 -11.73
CA ASP A 137 -30.25 -17.04 -12.35
C ASP A 137 -31.02 -18.27 -11.79
N PHE A 138 -31.66 -18.15 -10.62
CA PHE A 138 -32.38 -19.25 -9.94
C PHE A 138 -33.73 -18.79 -9.37
N PRO A 139 -34.80 -18.73 -10.19
CA PRO A 139 -36.12 -18.21 -9.76
C PRO A 139 -36.77 -19.03 -8.62
N ASP A 140 -36.40 -20.30 -8.46
CA ASP A 140 -36.95 -21.20 -7.41
C ASP A 140 -36.14 -21.20 -6.11
N LEU A 141 -35.17 -20.28 -5.95
CA LEU A 141 -34.29 -20.24 -4.78
C LEU A 141 -35.08 -20.06 -3.48
N GLN A 142 -36.13 -19.24 -3.51
CA GLN A 142 -37.00 -19.00 -2.37
C GLN A 142 -37.74 -20.28 -1.92
N ASP A 143 -38.18 -21.10 -2.87
CA ASP A 143 -38.87 -22.36 -2.58
C ASP A 143 -37.93 -23.42 -2.01
N ARG A 144 -36.68 -23.45 -2.49
CA ARG A 144 -35.62 -24.34 -1.96
C ARG A 144 -35.24 -23.98 -0.53
N ILE A 145 -35.15 -22.69 -0.22
CA ILE A 145 -34.89 -22.22 1.15
C ILE A 145 -36.05 -22.57 2.08
N ARG A 146 -37.30 -22.38 1.64
CA ARG A 146 -38.49 -22.77 2.42
C ARG A 146 -38.53 -24.26 2.71
N LEU A 147 -38.24 -25.09 1.71
CA LEU A 147 -38.18 -26.54 1.86
C LEU A 147 -37.10 -26.95 2.88
N PHE A 148 -35.92 -26.35 2.79
CA PHE A 148 -34.83 -26.59 3.74
C PHE A 148 -35.20 -26.18 5.18
N VAL A 149 -35.80 -24.99 5.37
CA VAL A 149 -36.24 -24.53 6.69
C VAL A 149 -37.33 -25.44 7.27
N ALA A 150 -38.26 -25.92 6.44
CA ALA A 150 -39.29 -26.86 6.87
C ALA A 150 -38.69 -28.20 7.31
N GLN A 151 -37.73 -28.74 6.56
CA GLN A 151 -37.02 -29.97 6.90
C GLN A 151 -36.21 -29.81 8.20
N PHE A 152 -35.58 -28.66 8.41
CA PHE A 152 -34.81 -28.38 9.62
C PHE A 152 -35.69 -28.23 10.86
N LYS A 153 -36.85 -27.57 10.73
CA LYS A 153 -37.86 -27.49 11.81
C LYS A 153 -38.43 -28.86 12.18
N ALA A 154 -38.68 -29.70 11.17
CA ALA A 154 -39.17 -31.06 11.39
C ALA A 154 -38.13 -31.98 12.06
N ALA A 155 -36.83 -31.70 11.89
CA ALA A 155 -35.74 -32.44 12.52
C ALA A 155 -35.44 -32.00 13.97
N LEU A 156 -35.96 -30.85 14.40
CA LEU A 156 -35.77 -30.29 15.75
C LEU A 156 -37.04 -30.39 16.62
N ALA A 157 -38.11 -30.97 16.11
CA ALA A 157 -39.37 -31.27 16.82
C ALA A 157 -39.40 -32.75 17.21
#